data_AF-A0A942L9P9-F1
#
_entry.id   AF-A0A942L9P9-F1
#
_cell.length_a   1.000
_cell.length_b   1.000
_cell.length_c   1.000
_cell.angle_alpha   90.00
_cell.angle_beta   90.00
_cell.angle_gamma   90.00
#
_symmetry.space_group_name_H-M   'P 1'
#
loop_
_entity.id
_entity.type
_entity.pdbx_description
1 polymer ?
#
loop_
_entity_poly.entity_id
_entity_poly.type
_entity_poly.pdbx_seq_one_letter_code
_entity_poly.pdbx_strand_id
1 'polypeptide(L)' 'PMVEQFRAGKDKAFNALVGLVMKASKGKANPQQVNDVLKQKLQ' A
#
# COMPACT_ATOMS: atom_id res chain seq x y z
N PRO A 1 -13.78 12.74 -13.21
CA PRO A 1 -14.87 11.73 -13.07
C PRO A 1 -14.84 11.03 -11.70
N MET A 2 -16.01 10.62 -11.19
CA MET A 2 -16.14 9.91 -9.90
C MET A 2 -15.25 8.65 -9.81
N VAL A 3 -15.03 7.98 -10.95
CA VAL A 3 -14.15 6.80 -11.09
C VAL A 3 -12.69 7.10 -10.73
N GLU A 4 -12.16 8.25 -11.15
CA GLU A 4 -10.77 8.61 -10.88
C GLU A 4 -10.55 8.93 -9.40
N GLN A 5 -11.50 9.64 -8.78
CA GLN A 5 -11.47 9.94 -7.34
C GLN A 5 -11.53 8.66 -6.49
N PHE A 6 -12.36 7.70 -6.89
CA PHE A 6 -12.45 6.40 -6.23
C PHE A 6 -11.13 5.61 -6.31
N ARG A 7 -10.51 5.57 -7.51
CA ARG A 7 -9.20 4.94 -7.69
C ARG A 7 -8.12 5.63 -6.86
N ALA A 8 -8.06 6.96 -6.87
CA ALA A 8 -7.13 7.73 -6.06
C ALA A 8 -7.30 7.47 -4.55
N GLY A 9 -8.54 7.34 -4.07
CA GLY A 9 -8.82 6.98 -2.69
C GLY A 9 -8.30 5.60 -2.31
N LYS A 10 -8.47 4.61 -3.20
CA LYS A 10 -7.92 3.25 -3.03
C LYS A 10 -6.40 3.27 -2.99
N ASP A 11 -5.75 3.99 -3.89
CA ASP A 11 -4.28 4.09 -3.94
C ASP A 11 -3.71 4.75 -2.68
N LYS A 12 -4.37 5.79 -2.18
CA LYS A 12 -3.98 6.46 -0.92
C LYS A 12 -4.08 5.52 0.28
N ALA A 13 -5.18 4.77 0.39
CA ALA A 13 -5.37 3.79 1.46
C ALA A 13 -4.32 2.68 1.39
N PHE A 14 -4.03 2.18 0.19
CA PHE A 14 -3.01 1.17 -0.03
C PHE A 14 -1.61 1.65 0.38
N ASN A 15 -1.21 2.86 -0.05
CA ASN A 15 0.09 3.44 0.31
C ASN A 15 0.20 3.71 1.82
N ALA A 16 -0.90 4.01 2.51
CA ALA A 16 -0.89 4.11 3.97
C ALA A 16 -0.57 2.76 4.64
N LEU A 17 -1.10 1.65 4.12
CA LEU A 17 -0.78 0.30 4.62
C LEU A 17 0.69 -0.05 4.41
N VAL A 18 1.25 0.27 3.25
CA VAL A 18 2.69 0.11 2.98
C VAL A 18 3.52 0.87 4.03
N GLY A 19 3.15 2.13 4.31
CA GLY A 19 3.82 2.94 5.33
C GLY A 19 3.75 2.34 6.75
N LEU A 20 2.60 1.76 7.12
CA LEU A 20 2.44 1.07 8.40
C LEU A 20 3.33 -0.17 8.51
N VAL A 21 3.42 -0.98 7.45
CA VAL A 21 4.30 -2.16 7.41
C VAL A 21 5.76 -1.75 7.46
N MET A 22 6.16 -0.73 6.70
CA MET A 22 7.52 -0.20 6.72
C MET A 22 7.90 0.29 8.12
N LYS A 23 7.00 1.03 8.79
CA LYS A 23 7.19 1.50 10.17
C LYS A 23 7.32 0.34 11.16
N ALA A 24 6.43 -0.66 11.07
CA ALA A 24 6.49 -1.86 11.92
C ALA A 24 7.79 -2.66 11.72
N SER A 25 8.30 -2.74 10.48
CA SER A 25 9.59 -3.36 10.18
C SER A 25 10.80 -2.52 10.61
N LYS A 26 10.58 -1.29 11.09
CA LYS A 26 11.63 -0.29 11.36
C LYS A 26 12.52 -0.02 10.14
N GLY A 27 11.90 0.03 8.95
CA GLY A 27 12.59 0.26 7.68
C GLY A 27 13.46 -0.91 7.18
N LYS A 28 13.38 -2.09 7.82
CA LYS A 28 14.17 -3.27 7.43
C LYS A 28 13.54 -4.06 6.28
N ALA A 29 12.23 -3.95 6.09
CA ALA A 29 11.54 -4.59 4.98
C ALA A 29 11.81 -3.84 3.66
N ASN A 30 11.91 -4.59 2.55
CA ASN A 30 12.03 -3.98 1.24
C ASN A 30 10.66 -3.43 0.78
N PRO A 31 10.55 -2.15 0.40
CA PRO A 31 9.30 -1.55 -0.06
C PRO A 31 8.63 -2.30 -1.22
N GLN A 32 9.42 -2.84 -2.15
CA GLN A 32 8.91 -3.62 -3.29
C GLN A 32 8.25 -4.91 -2.81
N GLN A 33 8.93 -5.65 -1.93
CA GLN A 33 8.37 -6.89 -1.37
C GLN A 33 7.11 -6.63 -0.54
N VAL A 34 7.07 -5.55 0.24
CA VAL A 34 5.88 -5.13 0.98
C VAL A 34 4.72 -4.83 0.04
N ASN A 35 4.98 -4.08 -1.04
CA ASN A 35 3.99 -3.78 -2.06
C ASN A 35 3.44 -5.05 -2.72
N ASP A 36 4.32 -5.96 -3.13
CA ASP A 36 3.94 -7.21 -3.80
C ASP A 36 3.09 -8.11 -2.89
N VAL A 37 3.48 -8.28 -1.63
CA VAL A 37 2.72 -9.08 -0.64
C VAL A 37 1.35 -8.44 -0.34
N LEU A 38 1.29 -7.11 -0.21
CA LEU A 38 0.02 -6.42 0.04
C LEU A 38 -0.91 -6.51 -1.16
N LYS A 39 -0.40 -6.39 -2.39
CA LYS A 39 -1.19 -6.61 -3.61
C LYS A 39 -1.73 -8.04 -3.68
N GLN A 40 -0.89 -9.04 -3.42
CA GLN A 40 -1.32 -10.46 -3.40
C GLN A 40 -2.41 -10.78 -2.37
N LYS A 41 -2.48 -10.02 -1.27
CA LYS A 41 -3.45 -10.27 -0.18
C LYS A 41 -4.73 -9.45 -0.30
N LEU A 42 -4.71 -8.34 -1.04
CA LEU A 42 -5.78 -7.33 -1.03
C LEU A 42 -6.36 -7.03 -2.42
N GLN A 43 -5.76 -7.53 -3.50
CA GLN A 43 -6.27 -7.49 -4.87
C GLN A 43 -6.61 -8.90 -5.34
#